data_AF-A0A2E6U2A0-F1
#
_entry.id   AF-A0A2E6U2A0-F1
#
_cell.length_a   1.000
_cell.length_b   1.000
_cell.length_c   1.000
_cell.angle_alpha   90.00
_cell.angle_beta   90.00
_cell.angle_gamma   90.00
#
_symmetry.space_group_name_H-M   'P 1'
#
loop_
_entity.id
_entity.type
_entity.pdbx_description
1 polymer ?
#
loop_
_entity_poly.entity_id
_entity_poly.type
_entity_poly.pdbx_seq_one_letter_code
_entity_poly.pdbx_strand_id
1 'polypeptide(L)'
;MLTLIDNYDSFTFNLVQFIGDLGADCQVVRNDKATPEDILAAKPQAIILSPGPCDPNKAGICLDLIKAAPEDMPIFGVCLGHQCIGQAFGGEIVRAEKIMHGKLSHIKHGGDGVFDNLPNPFTVTRYHSLVIAPDSMP
;
A
#
# COMPACT_ATOMS: atom_id res chain seq x y z
N MET A 1 1.94 -15.28 -9.71
CA MET A 1 2.30 -13.93 -10.15
C MET A 1 1.65 -12.92 -9.20
N LEU A 2 2.41 -11.92 -8.77
CA LEU A 2 1.94 -10.78 -8.01
C LEU A 2 1.43 -9.70 -8.97
N THR A 3 0.46 -8.91 -8.54
CA THR A 3 0.02 -7.72 -9.29
C THR A 3 0.29 -6.47 -8.47
N LEU A 4 1.10 -5.56 -8.99
CA LEU A 4 1.34 -4.25 -8.40
C LEU A 4 0.52 -3.19 -9.13
N ILE A 5 -0.32 -2.48 -8.38
CA ILE A 5 -1.05 -1.31 -8.86
C ILE A 5 -0.17 -0.08 -8.67
N ASP A 6 0.28 0.50 -9.78
CA ASP A 6 1.11 1.70 -9.84
C ASP A 6 0.24 2.96 -9.79
N ASN A 7 0.39 3.74 -8.72
CA ASN A 7 -0.21 5.05 -8.54
C ASN A 7 0.69 6.18 -9.08
N TYR A 8 1.51 5.90 -10.09
CA TYR A 8 2.43 6.85 -10.74
C TYR A 8 3.50 7.39 -9.79
N ASP A 9 4.10 6.52 -8.98
CA ASP A 9 5.12 6.90 -8.01
C ASP A 9 6.54 6.58 -8.49
N SER A 10 7.49 7.42 -8.12
CA SER A 10 8.89 7.24 -8.49
C SER A 10 9.56 6.03 -7.80
N PHE A 11 9.00 5.51 -6.71
CA PHE A 11 9.52 4.37 -5.98
C PHE A 11 8.88 3.03 -6.37
N THR A 12 7.87 3.02 -7.26
CA THR A 12 7.21 1.79 -7.72
C THR A 12 8.22 0.74 -8.20
N PHE A 13 9.17 1.14 -9.04
CA PHE A 13 10.14 0.20 -9.61
C PHE A 13 11.21 -0.28 -8.62
N ASN A 14 11.43 0.43 -7.50
CA ASN A 14 12.26 -0.10 -6.42
C ASN A 14 11.58 -1.32 -5.77
N LEU A 15 10.25 -1.28 -5.60
CA LEU A 15 9.48 -2.43 -5.11
C LEU A 15 9.52 -3.58 -6.12
N VAL A 16 9.27 -3.28 -7.40
CA VAL A 16 9.30 -4.30 -8.47
C VAL A 16 10.66 -5.00 -8.54
N GLN A 17 11.75 -4.24 -8.49
CA GLN A 17 13.10 -4.80 -8.50
C GLN A 17 13.33 -5.70 -7.28
N PHE A 18 13.01 -5.25 -6.08
CA PHE A 18 13.21 -6.05 -4.86
C PHE A 18 12.37 -7.34 -4.87
N ILE A 19 11.15 -7.29 -5.37
CA ILE A 19 10.30 -8.48 -5.55
C ILE A 19 10.93 -9.46 -6.55
N GLY A 20 11.48 -8.95 -7.65
CA GLY A 20 12.20 -9.75 -8.64
C GLY A 20 13.48 -10.38 -8.06
N ASP A 21 14.23 -9.65 -7.23
CA ASP A 21 15.42 -10.17 -6.54
C ASP A 21 15.08 -11.33 -5.58
N LEU A 22 13.85 -11.35 -5.04
CA LEU A 22 13.31 -12.48 -4.26
C LEU A 22 12.79 -13.64 -5.13
N GLY A 23 12.85 -13.53 -6.45
CA GLY A 23 12.44 -14.56 -7.40
C GLY A 23 10.94 -14.60 -7.72
N ALA A 24 10.19 -13.55 -7.39
CA ALA A 24 8.76 -13.48 -7.67
C ALA A 24 8.46 -12.67 -8.93
N ASP A 25 7.57 -13.20 -9.79
CA ASP A 25 7.05 -12.47 -10.94
C ASP A 25 6.02 -11.43 -10.50
N CYS A 26 6.21 -10.19 -10.97
CA CYS A 26 5.34 -9.05 -10.65
C CYS A 26 4.85 -8.35 -11.92
N GLN A 27 3.54 -8.36 -12.14
CA GLN A 27 2.90 -7.57 -13.18
C GLN A 27 2.58 -6.18 -12.64
N VAL A 28 3.01 -5.14 -13.34
CA VAL A 28 2.69 -3.74 -13.00
C VAL A 28 1.52 -3.25 -13.83
N VAL A 29 0.48 -2.75 -13.18
CA VAL A 29 -0.70 -2.16 -13.83
C VAL A 29 -0.93 -0.77 -13.25
N ARG A 30 -1.09 0.25 -14.09
CA ARG A 30 -1.41 1.60 -13.60
C ARG A 30 -2.85 1.67 -13.10
N ASN A 31 -3.07 2.46 -12.05
CA ASN A 31 -4.36 2.58 -11.35
C ASN A 31 -5.55 3.05 -12.22
N ASP A 32 -5.30 3.47 -13.46
CA ASP A 32 -6.28 3.98 -14.42
C ASP A 32 -6.32 3.18 -15.74
N LYS A 33 -5.66 2.01 -15.80
CA LYS A 33 -5.52 1.21 -17.04
C LYS A 33 -6.25 -0.14 -17.02
N ALA A 34 -6.87 -0.51 -15.92
CA ALA A 34 -7.64 -1.74 -15.77
C ALA A 34 -8.79 -1.49 -14.80
N THR A 35 -9.79 -2.38 -14.78
CA THR A 35 -10.84 -2.38 -13.75
C THR A 35 -10.50 -3.39 -12.63
N PRO A 36 -11.15 -3.31 -11.45
CA PRO A 36 -11.04 -4.36 -10.44
C PRO A 36 -11.30 -5.77 -10.98
N GLU A 37 -12.30 -5.92 -11.86
CA GLU A 37 -12.67 -7.19 -12.47
C GLU A 37 -11.53 -7.74 -13.34
N ASP A 38 -10.87 -6.88 -14.14
CA ASP A 38 -9.72 -7.28 -14.95
C ASP A 38 -8.57 -7.82 -14.07
N ILE A 39 -8.28 -7.11 -12.98
CA ILE A 39 -7.21 -7.49 -12.04
C ILE A 39 -7.53 -8.83 -11.37
N LEU A 40 -8.75 -9.01 -10.89
CA LEU A 40 -9.16 -10.22 -10.19
C LEU A 40 -9.32 -11.41 -11.14
N ALA A 41 -9.74 -11.19 -12.39
CA ALA A 41 -9.83 -12.22 -13.43
C ALA A 41 -8.45 -12.81 -13.78
N ALA A 42 -7.37 -12.04 -13.64
CA ALA A 42 -6.00 -12.51 -13.80
C ALA A 42 -5.53 -13.45 -12.67
N LYS A 43 -6.33 -13.62 -11.59
CA LYS A 43 -6.06 -14.50 -10.44
C LYS A 43 -4.67 -14.26 -9.82
N PRO A 44 -4.37 -13.03 -9.36
CA PRO A 44 -3.11 -12.73 -8.71
C PRO A 44 -2.96 -13.55 -7.42
N GLN A 45 -1.73 -13.90 -7.07
CA GLN A 45 -1.44 -14.54 -5.78
C GLN A 45 -1.52 -13.54 -4.61
N ALA A 46 -1.22 -12.28 -4.88
CA ALA A 46 -1.39 -11.16 -3.98
C ALA A 46 -1.37 -9.85 -4.78
N ILE A 47 -1.93 -8.80 -4.19
CA ILE A 47 -2.01 -7.46 -4.76
C ILE A 47 -1.13 -6.51 -3.94
N ILE A 48 -0.32 -5.71 -4.61
CA ILE A 48 0.50 -4.67 -4.00
C ILE A 48 0.00 -3.31 -4.47
N LEU A 49 -0.34 -2.41 -3.55
CA LEU A 49 -0.74 -1.04 -3.85
C LEU A 49 0.45 -0.12 -3.60
N SER A 50 0.97 0.48 -4.66
CA SER A 50 2.18 1.30 -4.58
C SER A 50 1.95 2.60 -3.79
N PRO A 51 3.02 3.30 -3.38
CA PRO A 51 2.95 4.71 -3.03
C PRO A 51 2.41 5.53 -4.20
N GLY A 52 2.07 6.79 -3.96
CA GLY A 52 1.61 7.71 -4.98
C GLY A 52 1.35 9.10 -4.43
N PRO A 53 1.14 10.09 -5.31
CA PRO A 53 0.69 11.42 -4.91
C PRO A 53 -0.80 11.38 -4.50
N CYS A 54 -1.26 12.47 -3.88
CA CYS A 54 -2.68 12.71 -3.54
C CYS A 54 -3.26 11.86 -2.40
N ASP A 55 -4.58 11.96 -2.22
CA ASP A 55 -5.40 11.21 -1.26
C ASP A 55 -6.06 9.97 -1.92
N PRO A 56 -6.49 8.95 -1.14
CA PRO A 56 -7.03 7.70 -1.69
C PRO A 56 -8.23 7.85 -2.64
N ASN A 57 -9.04 8.91 -2.53
CA ASN A 57 -10.17 9.12 -3.45
C ASN A 57 -9.74 9.40 -4.89
N LYS A 58 -8.44 9.68 -5.10
CA LYS A 58 -7.86 9.94 -6.42
C LYS A 58 -6.92 8.82 -6.87
N ALA A 59 -6.84 7.71 -6.14
CA ALA A 59 -5.96 6.59 -6.41
C ALA A 59 -6.52 5.59 -7.44
N GLY A 60 -7.26 6.08 -8.44
CA GLY A 60 -7.89 5.27 -9.48
C GLY A 60 -8.71 4.12 -8.89
N ILE A 61 -8.47 2.90 -9.37
CA ILE A 61 -9.21 1.70 -8.96
C ILE A 61 -8.91 1.20 -7.54
N CYS A 62 -7.96 1.78 -6.80
CA CYS A 62 -7.46 1.16 -5.56
C CYS A 62 -8.57 0.86 -4.53
N LEU A 63 -9.46 1.83 -4.25
CA LEU A 63 -10.54 1.64 -3.27
C LEU A 63 -11.56 0.60 -3.73
N ASP A 64 -11.92 0.62 -5.02
CA ASP A 64 -12.89 -0.31 -5.58
C ASP A 64 -12.30 -1.73 -5.67
N LEU A 65 -11.01 -1.85 -5.99
CA LEU A 65 -10.28 -3.11 -5.99
C LEU A 65 -10.22 -3.75 -4.61
N ILE A 66 -9.94 -2.97 -3.55
CA ILE A 66 -9.94 -3.52 -2.18
C ILE A 66 -11.33 -4.03 -1.79
N LYS A 67 -12.39 -3.29 -2.15
CA LYS A 67 -13.78 -3.68 -1.83
C LYS A 67 -14.27 -4.89 -2.63
N ALA A 68 -13.79 -5.06 -3.86
CA ALA A 68 -14.17 -6.16 -4.73
C ALA A 68 -13.33 -7.43 -4.51
N ALA A 69 -12.16 -7.31 -3.87
CA ALA A 69 -11.27 -8.43 -3.63
C ALA A 69 -11.91 -9.45 -2.67
N PRO A 70 -11.68 -10.76 -2.89
CA PRO A 70 -12.02 -11.80 -1.93
C PRO A 70 -11.37 -11.55 -0.56
N GLU A 71 -12.04 -11.94 0.54
CA GLU A 71 -11.53 -11.75 1.90
C GLU A 71 -10.17 -12.41 2.16
N ASP A 72 -9.88 -13.50 1.45
CA ASP A 72 -8.63 -14.26 1.55
C ASP A 72 -7.53 -13.78 0.59
N MET A 73 -7.80 -12.77 -0.23
CA MET A 73 -6.81 -12.17 -1.14
C MET A 73 -5.78 -11.36 -0.34
N PRO A 74 -4.48 -11.72 -0.37
CA PRO A 74 -3.47 -10.92 0.31
C PRO A 74 -3.28 -9.57 -0.39
N ILE A 75 -3.46 -8.47 0.33
CA ILE A 75 -3.24 -7.10 -0.16
C ILE A 75 -2.20 -6.40 0.71
N PHE A 76 -1.14 -5.88 0.08
CA PHE A 76 -0.09 -5.12 0.76
C PHE A 76 -0.03 -3.69 0.23
N GLY A 77 -0.25 -2.70 1.11
CA GLY A 77 -0.27 -1.28 0.75
C GLY A 77 0.94 -0.52 1.27
N VAL A 78 1.55 0.30 0.43
CA VAL A 78 2.68 1.17 0.81
C VAL A 78 2.28 2.64 0.66
N CYS A 79 2.48 3.44 1.71
CA CYS A 79 2.12 4.88 1.73
C CYS A 79 0.66 5.15 1.29
N LEU A 80 0.42 5.67 0.08
CA LEU A 80 -0.93 5.86 -0.46
C LEU A 80 -1.70 4.52 -0.49
N GLY A 81 -1.07 3.42 -0.88
CA GLY A 81 -1.68 2.10 -0.84
C GLY A 81 -2.14 1.69 0.57
N HIS A 82 -1.36 2.04 1.61
CA HIS A 82 -1.76 1.79 3.00
C HIS A 82 -2.96 2.66 3.42
N GLN A 83 -2.99 3.91 2.99
CA GLN A 83 -4.12 4.81 3.22
C GLN A 83 -5.39 4.32 2.50
N CYS A 84 -5.27 3.80 1.27
CA CYS A 84 -6.40 3.19 0.56
C CYS A 84 -7.00 2.01 1.35
N ILE A 85 -6.16 1.16 1.95
CA ILE A 85 -6.63 0.06 2.81
C ILE A 85 -7.38 0.63 4.01
N GLY A 86 -6.78 1.55 4.76
CA GLY A 86 -7.43 2.17 5.91
C GLY A 86 -8.79 2.76 5.56
N GLN A 87 -8.86 3.54 4.47
CA GLN A 87 -10.10 4.17 4.03
C GLN A 87 -11.14 3.16 3.52
N ALA A 88 -10.73 2.10 2.83
CA ALA A 88 -11.65 1.07 2.35
C ALA A 88 -12.39 0.36 3.49
N PHE A 89 -11.75 0.25 4.67
CA PHE A 89 -12.34 -0.32 5.89
C PHE A 89 -12.92 0.73 6.86
N GLY A 90 -13.11 1.98 6.41
CA GLY A 90 -13.81 3.03 7.17
C GLY A 90 -12.92 4.00 7.95
N GLY A 91 -11.60 3.84 7.90
CA GLY A 91 -10.65 4.78 8.51
C GLY A 91 -10.65 6.14 7.81
N GLU A 92 -10.57 7.22 8.58
CA GLU A 92 -10.51 8.58 8.05
C GLU A 92 -9.08 8.98 7.69
N ILE A 93 -8.90 9.57 6.51
CA ILE A 93 -7.61 10.09 6.06
C ILE A 93 -7.52 11.58 6.37
N VAL A 94 -6.62 11.93 7.30
CA VAL A 94 -6.44 13.29 7.81
C VAL A 94 -5.04 13.79 7.54
N ARG A 95 -4.83 15.11 7.66
CA ARG A 95 -3.49 15.70 7.60
C ARG A 95 -2.66 15.25 8.79
N ALA A 96 -1.42 14.86 8.52
CA ALA A 96 -0.46 14.60 9.58
C ALA A 96 -0.12 15.89 10.33
N GLU A 97 0.04 15.82 11.65
CA GLU A 97 0.54 16.94 12.46
C GLU A 97 1.92 17.43 11.98
N LYS A 98 2.74 16.49 11.49
CA LYS A 98 4.08 16.74 10.97
C LYS A 98 4.25 16.10 9.61
N ILE A 99 4.64 16.91 8.62
CA ILE A 99 5.02 16.44 7.29
C ILE A 99 6.42 15.81 7.37
N MET A 100 6.52 14.59 6.86
CA MET A 100 7.75 13.81 6.86
C MET A 100 8.14 13.52 5.41
N HIS A 101 9.17 14.17 4.90
CA HIS A 101 9.77 13.89 3.59
C HIS A 101 11.26 13.63 3.78
N GLY A 102 11.68 12.38 3.60
CA GLY A 102 13.08 11.95 3.69
C GLY A 102 13.62 11.90 5.12
N LYS A 103 12.74 11.83 6.13
CA LYS A 103 13.13 11.84 7.55
C LYS A 103 13.10 10.43 8.13
N LEU A 104 14.06 10.12 8.97
CA LEU A 104 14.08 8.87 9.72
C LEU A 104 13.03 8.88 10.85
N SER A 105 12.52 7.71 11.16
CA SER A 105 11.65 7.48 12.32
C SER A 105 11.86 6.08 12.87
N HIS A 106 11.67 5.95 14.18
CA HIS A 106 11.70 4.69 14.89
C HIS A 106 10.25 4.24 15.14
N ILE A 107 9.81 3.19 14.44
CA ILE A 107 8.47 2.63 14.58
C ILE A 107 8.50 1.54 15.64
N LYS A 108 7.59 1.62 16.62
CA LYS A 108 7.27 0.50 17.52
C LYS A 108 6.18 -0.34 16.88
N HIS A 109 6.30 -1.66 16.99
CA HIS A 109 5.34 -2.61 16.44
C HIS A 109 5.05 -3.76 17.42
N GLY A 110 3.98 -4.52 17.15
CA GLY A 110 3.55 -5.69 17.93
C GLY A 110 4.44 -6.93 17.74
N GLY A 111 5.17 -7.00 16.62
CA GLY A 111 6.04 -8.15 16.31
C GLY A 111 5.28 -9.29 15.63
N ASP A 112 4.19 -8.96 14.95
CA ASP A 112 3.26 -9.85 14.30
C ASP A 112 3.07 -9.49 12.82
N GLY A 113 2.49 -10.42 12.06
CA GLY A 113 2.27 -10.24 10.63
C GLY A 113 3.55 -9.89 9.88
N VAL A 114 3.53 -8.80 9.12
CA VAL A 114 4.71 -8.33 8.35
C VAL A 114 5.84 -7.77 9.22
N PHE A 115 5.61 -7.59 10.53
CA PHE A 115 6.62 -7.13 11.48
C PHE A 115 7.24 -8.27 12.30
N ASP A 116 6.87 -9.52 12.03
CA ASP A 116 7.46 -10.68 12.69
C ASP A 116 8.99 -10.71 12.48
N ASN A 117 9.72 -11.00 13.56
CA ASN A 117 11.19 -11.03 13.61
C ASN A 117 11.92 -9.74 13.17
N LEU A 118 11.24 -8.58 13.09
CA LEU A 118 11.89 -7.29 12.85
C LEU A 118 12.37 -6.61 14.15
N PRO A 119 13.44 -5.78 14.11
CA PRO A 119 13.92 -5.05 15.28
C PRO A 119 12.85 -4.10 15.84
N ASN A 120 12.72 -4.04 17.16
CA ASN A 120 11.80 -3.13 17.83
C ASN A 120 12.56 -2.17 18.78
N PRO A 121 12.70 -0.87 18.44
CA PRO A 121 12.04 -0.19 17.33
C PRO A 121 12.69 -0.43 15.96
N PHE A 122 11.86 -0.42 14.91
CA PHE A 122 12.27 -0.55 13.51
C PHE A 122 12.55 0.82 12.90
N THR A 123 13.71 1.01 12.27
CA THR A 123 14.09 2.30 11.70
C THR A 123 13.68 2.37 10.23
N VAL A 124 12.88 3.38 9.88
CA VAL A 124 12.38 3.60 8.52
C VAL A 124 12.56 5.04 8.06
N THR A 125 12.60 5.24 6.75
CA THR A 125 12.45 6.56 6.13
C THR A 125 10.98 6.84 5.87
N ARG A 126 10.51 8.05 6.19
CA ARG A 126 9.10 8.44 6.04
C ARG A 126 8.91 9.50 4.95
N TYR A 127 7.84 9.34 4.18
CA TYR A 127 7.47 10.18 3.04
C TYR A 127 5.94 10.34 2.96
N HIS A 128 5.36 11.20 3.80
CA HIS A 128 3.92 11.42 3.84
C HIS A 128 3.54 12.80 4.44
N SER A 129 2.35 13.27 4.04
CA SER A 129 1.67 14.45 4.57
C SER A 129 0.27 14.13 5.14
N LEU A 130 -0.25 12.93 4.84
CA LEU A 130 -1.52 12.40 5.33
C LEU A 130 -1.27 11.15 6.18
N VAL A 131 -2.22 10.84 7.06
CA VAL A 131 -2.25 9.63 7.91
C VAL A 131 -3.68 9.14 8.07
N ILE A 132 -3.84 7.88 8.45
CA ILE A 132 -5.12 7.38 8.94
C ILE A 132 -5.31 7.88 10.38
N ALA A 133 -6.46 8.47 10.70
CA ALA A 133 -6.73 9.00 12.03
C ALA A 133 -6.84 7.85 13.04
N PRO A 134 -6.04 7.83 14.12
CA PRO A 134 -6.03 6.71 15.09
C PRO A 134 -7.41 6.39 15.66
N ASP A 135 -8.19 7.42 15.97
CA ASP A 135 -9.53 7.28 16.60
C ASP A 135 -10.61 6.78 15.63
N SER A 136 -10.29 6.69 14.33
CA SER A 136 -11.18 6.18 13.28
C SER A 136 -10.82 4.76 12.82
N MET A 137 -9.74 4.19 13.35
CA MET A 137 -9.34 2.82 13.01
C MET A 137 -10.41 1.82 13.52
N PRO A 138 -10.83 0.86 12.69
CA PRO A 138 -11.81 -0.16 13.09
C PRO A 138 -11.28 -1.11 14.17
#